data_AF-A0A938F0T5-F1
#
_entry.id   AF-A0A938F0T5-F1
#
_cell.length_a   1.000
_cell.length_b   1.000
_cell.length_c   1.000
_cell.angle_alpha   90.00
_cell.angle_beta   90.00
_cell.angle_gamma   90.00
#
_symmetry.space_group_name_H-M   'P 1'
#
loop_
_entity.id
_entity.type
_entity.pdbx_description
1 polymer ?
#
loop_
_entity_poly.entity_id
_entity_poly.type
_entity_poly.pdbx_seq_one_letter_code
_entity_poly.pdbx_strand_id
1 'polypeptide(L)'
;MKKILKYKNYKAPYIDILIKSAQASPVVKCSNCCKELMILIKEMSKLKIQGYDELRSIWITADRGKISNFGSYKEYLEEEQVANYEEFIELWKYYYPDEKKWYELSVSRYENQHFIFIDSELTFHIKSEQETVDDINCFNTRLAKWLKEKVIETITQIENDLPNYNKYISQNLPYRKRFGKIKRSTYWKIFPYEGRIFKKASPEESIDILKNIVKQSAKDESELKINKITSGDFFRFCEIAYDANNYFKGKKVNLTSKEKYLDRADGRDCELRKIDENSIEEFAYWYENKSHCGGHPWEICRGGNSTHISLFVSQIEDGWLLSLEGSSSVRVVETVKMAIALYKNNIPFILRDAEEILRMITGTDYIGILPDTVFPRYCRGLFPKSDKIIDFMNLGFEKVDKIIENSCWYPVKEVGLGK
;
A
#
# COMPACT_ATOMS: atom_id res chain seq x y z
N MET A 1 -18.31 -37.44 -21.05
CA MET A 1 -19.74 -37.22 -20.70
C MET A 1 -20.11 -38.10 -19.50
N LYS A 2 -20.93 -37.58 -18.59
CA LYS A 2 -21.38 -38.15 -17.29
C LYS A 2 -20.44 -37.95 -16.08
N LYS A 3 -20.35 -36.70 -15.64
CA LYS A 3 -20.73 -36.29 -14.27
C LYS A 3 -21.17 -34.84 -14.32
N ILE A 4 -22.46 -34.66 -14.60
CA ILE A 4 -23.18 -33.43 -14.31
C ILE A 4 -23.08 -33.27 -12.78
N LEU A 5 -22.14 -32.45 -12.32
CA LEU A 5 -22.01 -32.05 -10.92
C LEU A 5 -23.20 -31.13 -10.61
N LYS A 6 -24.28 -31.73 -10.09
CA LYS A 6 -25.30 -31.03 -9.30
C LYS A 6 -24.58 -30.23 -8.20
N TYR A 7 -24.61 -28.89 -8.31
CA TYR A 7 -24.59 -27.89 -7.24
C TYR A 7 -24.22 -28.37 -5.82
N LYS A 8 -22.95 -28.69 -5.52
CA LYS A 8 -22.53 -29.06 -4.15
C LYS A 8 -21.19 -28.53 -3.64
N ASN A 9 -20.51 -27.63 -4.35
CA ASN A 9 -19.15 -27.23 -3.91
C ASN A 9 -18.79 -25.74 -4.02
N TYR A 10 -19.74 -24.81 -3.86
CA TYR A 10 -19.44 -23.38 -3.68
C TYR A 10 -18.92 -23.11 -2.26
N LYS A 11 -17.78 -23.72 -1.94
CA LYS A 11 -16.98 -23.44 -0.75
C LYS A 11 -15.87 -22.48 -1.14
N ALA A 12 -15.35 -21.76 -0.15
CA ALA A 12 -14.38 -20.70 -0.35
C ALA A 12 -13.22 -21.09 -1.29
N PRO A 13 -12.60 -22.29 -1.20
CA PRO A 13 -11.52 -22.65 -2.12
C PRO A 13 -11.93 -22.72 -3.60
N TYR A 14 -13.10 -23.27 -3.90
CA TYR A 14 -13.59 -23.34 -5.27
C TYR A 14 -14.00 -21.95 -5.78
N ILE A 15 -14.57 -21.11 -4.91
CA ILE A 15 -14.92 -19.73 -5.27
C ILE A 15 -13.67 -18.92 -5.57
N ASP A 16 -12.60 -19.04 -4.78
CA ASP A 16 -11.33 -18.37 -5.04
C ASP A 16 -10.72 -18.77 -6.39
N ILE A 17 -10.83 -20.05 -6.79
CA ILE A 17 -10.40 -20.51 -8.12
C ILE A 17 -11.22 -19.80 -9.22
N LEU A 18 -12.54 -19.71 -9.04
CA LEU A 18 -13.40 -19.02 -9.99
C LEU A 18 -13.07 -17.51 -10.07
N ILE A 19 -12.82 -16.87 -8.93
CA ILE A 19 -12.46 -15.45 -8.85
C ILE A 19 -11.15 -15.20 -9.58
N LYS A 20 -10.10 -15.97 -9.27
CA LYS A 20 -8.79 -15.86 -9.94
C LYS A 20 -8.90 -16.04 -11.45
N SER A 21 -9.71 -17.00 -11.90
CA SER A 21 -9.94 -17.22 -13.33
C SER A 21 -10.64 -16.02 -14.00
N ALA A 22 -11.58 -15.38 -13.31
CA ALA A 22 -12.28 -14.21 -13.83
C ALA A 22 -11.37 -12.97 -13.85
N GLN A 23 -10.60 -12.74 -12.79
CA GLN A 23 -9.62 -11.64 -12.68
C GLN A 23 -8.49 -11.75 -13.72
N ALA A 24 -8.10 -12.96 -14.11
CA ALA A 24 -7.11 -13.18 -15.16
C ALA A 24 -7.60 -12.72 -16.56
N SER A 25 -8.92 -12.69 -16.79
CA SER A 25 -9.53 -12.19 -18.03
C SER A 25 -10.88 -11.52 -17.75
N PRO A 26 -10.88 -10.27 -17.22
CA PRO A 26 -12.09 -9.64 -16.69
C PRO A 26 -13.16 -9.30 -17.74
N VAL A 27 -12.76 -9.09 -19.00
CA VAL A 27 -13.68 -8.69 -20.07
C VAL A 27 -14.69 -9.81 -20.33
N VAL A 28 -15.97 -9.50 -20.13
CA VAL A 28 -17.07 -10.47 -20.28
C VAL A 28 -17.43 -10.63 -21.75
N LYS A 29 -17.13 -11.81 -22.31
CA LYS A 29 -17.44 -12.17 -23.70
C LYS A 29 -18.64 -13.11 -23.85
N CYS A 30 -19.09 -13.74 -22.76
CA CYS A 30 -20.17 -14.72 -22.79
C CYS A 30 -21.53 -14.10 -22.49
N SER A 31 -22.51 -14.35 -23.35
CA SER A 31 -23.89 -13.85 -23.23
C SER A 31 -24.56 -14.32 -21.94
N ASN A 32 -24.41 -15.60 -21.57
CA ASN A 32 -24.98 -16.15 -20.34
C ASN A 32 -24.36 -15.51 -19.09
N CYS A 33 -23.03 -15.35 -19.05
CA CYS A 33 -22.35 -14.68 -17.96
C CYS A 33 -22.85 -13.23 -17.81
N CYS A 34 -22.91 -12.49 -18.93
CA CYS A 34 -23.40 -11.11 -18.95
C CYS A 34 -24.81 -10.99 -18.37
N LYS A 35 -25.75 -11.85 -18.79
CA LYS A 35 -27.13 -11.84 -18.27
C LYS A 35 -27.18 -11.99 -16.74
N GLU A 36 -26.41 -12.91 -16.18
CA GLU A 36 -26.37 -13.14 -14.73
C GLU A 36 -25.79 -11.93 -13.97
N LEU A 37 -24.74 -11.31 -14.52
CA LEU A 37 -24.12 -10.12 -13.94
C LEU A 37 -25.01 -8.88 -14.05
N MET A 38 -25.77 -8.71 -15.14
CA MET A 38 -26.70 -7.58 -15.26
C MET A 38 -27.83 -7.65 -14.24
N ILE A 39 -28.30 -8.86 -13.88
CA ILE A 39 -29.26 -9.03 -12.78
C ILE A 39 -28.63 -8.62 -11.46
N LEU A 40 -27.40 -9.07 -11.19
CA LEU A 40 -26.63 -8.66 -10.00
C LEU A 40 -26.49 -7.13 -9.92
N ILE A 41 -26.10 -6.48 -11.01
CA ILE A 41 -25.91 -5.02 -11.08
C ILE A 41 -27.23 -4.30 -10.77
N LYS A 42 -28.34 -4.78 -11.33
CA LYS A 42 -29.68 -4.24 -11.05
C LYS A 42 -30.07 -4.37 -9.58
N GLU A 43 -29.74 -5.48 -8.93
CA GLU A 43 -29.99 -5.62 -7.49
C GLU A 43 -29.09 -4.69 -6.67
N MET A 44 -27.81 -4.58 -7.04
CA MET A 44 -26.89 -3.63 -6.40
C MET A 44 -27.35 -2.18 -6.54
N SER A 45 -28.03 -1.81 -7.63
CA SER A 45 -28.49 -0.42 -7.85
C SER A 45 -29.52 0.07 -6.83
N LYS A 46 -30.16 -0.84 -6.09
CA LYS A 46 -31.05 -0.52 -4.96
C LYS A 46 -30.31 0.10 -3.78
N LEU A 47 -28.98 -0.02 -3.72
CA LEU A 47 -28.17 0.59 -2.67
C LEU A 47 -27.82 2.05 -3.01
N LYS A 48 -27.64 2.85 -1.97
CA LYS A 48 -27.12 4.22 -2.07
C LYS A 48 -25.69 4.20 -2.61
N ILE A 49 -25.40 5.13 -3.52
CA ILE A 49 -24.04 5.36 -4.04
C ILE A 49 -23.11 5.75 -2.89
N GLN A 50 -21.93 5.16 -2.85
CA GLN A 50 -20.95 5.29 -1.77
C GLN A 50 -19.64 5.98 -2.20
N GLY A 51 -19.49 6.36 -3.46
CA GLY A 51 -18.27 6.95 -4.00
C GLY A 51 -18.43 7.42 -5.44
N TYR A 52 -17.31 7.70 -6.10
CA TYR A 52 -17.26 8.04 -7.51
C TYR A 52 -17.76 6.87 -8.39
N ASP A 53 -18.09 7.17 -9.64
CA ASP A 53 -18.50 6.17 -10.64
C ASP A 53 -19.62 5.25 -10.16
N GLU A 54 -20.59 5.84 -9.44
CA GLU A 54 -21.74 5.13 -8.87
C GLU A 54 -21.34 3.90 -8.00
N LEU A 55 -20.18 3.93 -7.35
CA LEU A 55 -19.64 2.82 -6.57
C LEU A 55 -20.62 2.37 -5.47
N ARG A 56 -20.90 1.06 -5.43
CA ARG A 56 -21.70 0.40 -4.38
C ARG A 56 -21.00 -0.88 -3.96
N SER A 57 -20.95 -1.15 -2.66
CA SER A 57 -20.27 -2.32 -2.11
C SER A 57 -21.10 -3.03 -1.04
N ILE A 58 -21.01 -4.35 -0.99
CA ILE A 58 -21.57 -5.22 0.06
C ILE A 58 -20.54 -6.27 0.48
N TRP A 59 -20.76 -6.87 1.65
CA TRP A 59 -20.01 -8.02 2.11
C TRP A 59 -20.80 -9.29 1.85
N ILE A 60 -20.18 -10.28 1.21
CA ILE A 60 -20.75 -11.61 1.01
C ILE A 60 -19.84 -12.67 1.63
N THR A 61 -20.41 -13.84 1.93
CA THR A 61 -19.66 -14.93 2.57
C THR A 61 -19.81 -16.25 1.84
N ALA A 62 -18.77 -17.08 1.97
CA ALA A 62 -18.80 -18.48 1.61
C ALA A 62 -18.27 -19.34 2.75
N ASP A 63 -18.85 -20.51 2.95
CA ASP A 63 -18.31 -21.45 3.93
C ASP A 63 -16.92 -21.93 3.49
N ARG A 64 -16.01 -22.05 4.45
CA ARG A 64 -14.67 -22.62 4.26
C ARG A 64 -14.69 -24.01 3.60
N GLY A 65 -15.69 -24.82 3.92
CA GLY A 65 -15.77 -26.21 3.48
C GLY A 65 -14.98 -27.16 4.37
N LYS A 66 -14.78 -28.39 3.88
CA LYS A 66 -13.93 -29.43 4.49
C LYS A 66 -12.57 -29.45 3.77
N ILE A 67 -11.58 -30.15 4.34
CA ILE A 67 -10.27 -30.34 3.71
C ILE A 67 -10.37 -30.89 2.27
N SER A 68 -11.35 -31.76 1.99
CA SER A 68 -11.63 -32.29 0.64
C SER A 68 -12.08 -31.23 -0.37
N ASN A 69 -12.40 -30.02 0.08
CA ASN A 69 -12.75 -28.89 -0.78
C ASN A 69 -11.54 -27.99 -1.08
N PHE A 70 -10.45 -28.11 -0.33
CA PHE A 70 -9.25 -27.30 -0.49
C PHE A 70 -8.43 -27.72 -1.72
N GLY A 71 -8.24 -29.02 -1.92
CA GLY A 71 -7.47 -29.56 -3.03
C GLY A 71 -7.17 -31.05 -2.84
N SER A 72 -6.36 -31.60 -3.73
CA SER A 72 -5.83 -32.95 -3.62
C SER A 72 -4.50 -32.93 -2.88
N TYR A 73 -4.40 -33.63 -1.75
CA TYR A 73 -3.11 -33.79 -1.05
C TYR A 73 -2.02 -34.34 -1.98
N LYS A 74 -2.38 -35.29 -2.86
CA LYS A 74 -1.44 -35.89 -3.80
C LYS A 74 -0.84 -34.84 -4.76
N GLU A 75 -1.66 -33.92 -5.27
CA GLU A 75 -1.19 -32.86 -6.18
C GLU A 75 -0.26 -31.90 -5.44
N TYR A 76 -0.62 -31.49 -4.22
CA TYR A 76 0.21 -30.57 -3.41
C TYR A 76 1.54 -31.21 -3.00
N LEU A 77 1.58 -32.52 -2.80
CA LEU A 77 2.82 -33.27 -2.54
C LEU A 77 3.69 -33.39 -3.81
N GLU A 78 3.08 -33.68 -4.96
CA GLU A 78 3.78 -33.78 -6.25
C GLU A 78 4.34 -32.42 -6.72
N GLU A 79 3.67 -31.32 -6.37
CA GLU A 79 4.11 -29.94 -6.65
C GLU A 79 5.03 -29.37 -5.56
N GLU A 80 5.45 -30.18 -4.58
CA GLU A 80 6.31 -29.78 -3.46
C GLU A 80 5.78 -28.57 -2.65
N GLN A 81 4.46 -28.36 -2.65
CA GLN A 81 3.82 -27.31 -1.85
C GLN A 81 3.73 -27.68 -0.36
N VAL A 82 3.76 -28.97 -0.05
CA VAL A 82 3.71 -29.54 1.31
C VAL A 82 4.54 -30.83 1.37
N ALA A 83 5.16 -31.12 2.52
CA ALA A 83 5.94 -32.34 2.72
C ALA A 83 5.12 -33.53 3.24
N ASN A 84 3.98 -33.27 3.88
CA ASN A 84 3.14 -34.29 4.52
C ASN A 84 1.67 -33.83 4.65
N TYR A 85 0.81 -34.72 5.15
CA TYR A 85 -0.63 -34.43 5.26
C TYR A 85 -0.95 -33.42 6.37
N GLU A 86 -0.14 -33.37 7.44
CA GLU A 86 -0.27 -32.36 8.49
C GLU A 86 -0.06 -30.95 7.92
N GLU A 87 1.02 -30.72 7.16
CA GLU A 87 1.30 -29.46 6.46
C GLU A 87 0.17 -29.09 5.48
N PHE A 88 -0.45 -30.07 4.82
CA PHE A 88 -1.62 -29.82 3.96
C PHE A 88 -2.83 -29.30 4.75
N ILE A 89 -3.08 -29.82 5.95
CA ILE A 89 -4.14 -29.30 6.84
C ILE A 89 -3.78 -27.90 7.36
N GLU A 90 -2.52 -27.67 7.71
CA GLU A 90 -2.05 -26.36 8.15
C GLU A 90 -2.19 -25.31 7.05
N LEU A 91 -1.79 -25.63 5.82
CA LEU A 91 -1.93 -24.74 4.66
C LEU A 91 -3.40 -24.41 4.37
N TRP A 92 -4.31 -25.40 4.49
CA TRP A 92 -5.74 -25.16 4.36
C TRP A 92 -6.26 -24.19 5.42
N LYS A 93 -5.90 -24.40 6.69
CA LYS A 93 -6.29 -23.49 7.80
C LYS A 93 -5.61 -22.12 7.68
N TYR A 94 -4.44 -22.05 7.06
CA TYR A 94 -3.75 -20.81 6.80
C TYR A 94 -4.51 -19.94 5.78
N TYR A 95 -4.92 -20.52 4.65
CA TYR A 95 -5.69 -19.79 3.63
C TYR A 95 -7.15 -19.54 4.01
N TYR A 96 -7.73 -20.41 4.84
CA TYR A 96 -9.11 -20.34 5.30
C TYR A 96 -9.18 -20.56 6.82
N PRO A 97 -8.78 -19.55 7.62
CA PRO A 97 -8.71 -19.68 9.08
C PRO A 97 -10.10 -19.74 9.72
N ASP A 98 -11.06 -19.02 9.14
CA ASP A 98 -12.41 -18.87 9.68
C ASP A 98 -13.39 -19.86 9.05
N GLU A 99 -14.50 -20.15 9.73
CA GLU A 99 -15.56 -21.01 9.19
C GLU A 99 -16.22 -20.43 7.93
N LYS A 100 -16.21 -19.11 7.80
CA LYS A 100 -16.69 -18.36 6.64
C LYS A 100 -15.59 -17.45 6.12
N LYS A 101 -15.35 -17.51 4.81
CA LYS A 101 -14.54 -16.50 4.11
C LYS A 101 -15.43 -15.33 3.71
N TRP A 102 -14.94 -14.12 3.95
CA TRP A 102 -15.59 -12.86 3.64
C TRP A 102 -14.99 -12.26 2.38
N TYR A 103 -15.85 -11.75 1.51
CA TYR A 103 -15.48 -11.05 0.28
C TYR A 103 -16.18 -9.70 0.24
N GLU A 104 -15.44 -8.65 -0.10
CA GLU A 104 -16.05 -7.38 -0.49
C GLU A 104 -16.42 -7.45 -1.97
N LEU A 105 -17.70 -7.33 -2.29
CA LEU A 105 -18.17 -7.22 -3.67
C LEU A 105 -18.52 -5.76 -3.95
N SER A 106 -17.90 -5.18 -4.97
CA SER A 106 -18.16 -3.81 -5.40
C SER A 106 -18.59 -3.75 -6.87
N VAL A 107 -19.50 -2.83 -7.18
CA VAL A 107 -19.94 -2.51 -8.54
C VAL A 107 -19.77 -1.02 -8.78
N SER A 108 -19.19 -0.65 -9.92
CA SER A 108 -19.13 0.73 -10.40
C SER A 108 -19.57 0.84 -11.86
N ARG A 109 -19.91 2.06 -12.28
CA ARG A 109 -20.33 2.42 -13.62
C ARG A 109 -19.58 3.66 -14.10
N TYR A 110 -18.87 3.54 -15.21
CA TYR A 110 -18.14 4.64 -15.86
C TYR A 110 -18.33 4.54 -17.37
N GLU A 111 -18.64 5.66 -18.04
CA GLU A 111 -18.88 5.72 -19.50
C GLU A 111 -19.82 4.62 -20.03
N ASN A 112 -20.93 4.37 -19.34
CA ASN A 112 -21.90 3.30 -19.63
C ASN A 112 -21.36 1.86 -19.56
N GLN A 113 -20.15 1.66 -19.07
CA GLN A 113 -19.55 0.35 -18.82
C GLN A 113 -19.69 -0.01 -17.35
N HIS A 114 -19.76 -1.31 -17.06
CA HIS A 114 -19.89 -1.82 -15.70
C HIS A 114 -18.62 -2.56 -15.28
N PHE A 115 -18.17 -2.28 -14.07
CA PHE A 115 -17.00 -2.91 -13.47
C PHE A 115 -17.43 -3.56 -12.15
N ILE A 116 -17.02 -4.81 -11.96
CA ILE A 116 -17.31 -5.59 -10.76
C ILE A 116 -15.98 -6.00 -10.17
N PHE A 117 -15.78 -5.66 -8.90
CA PHE A 117 -14.57 -5.93 -8.14
C PHE A 117 -14.90 -6.90 -7.01
N ILE A 118 -13.97 -7.81 -6.74
CA ILE A 118 -13.98 -8.64 -5.55
C ILE A 118 -12.69 -8.36 -4.82
N ASP A 119 -12.78 -7.98 -3.54
CA ASP A 119 -11.62 -7.69 -2.70
C ASP A 119 -10.69 -6.65 -3.36
N SER A 120 -11.28 -5.58 -3.92
CA SER A 120 -10.62 -4.49 -4.65
C SER A 120 -9.94 -4.86 -5.99
N GLU A 121 -10.06 -6.10 -6.46
CA GLU A 121 -9.51 -6.54 -7.74
C GLU A 121 -10.59 -6.67 -8.82
N LEU A 122 -10.31 -6.12 -10.01
CA LEU A 122 -11.24 -6.14 -11.14
C LEU A 122 -11.51 -7.58 -11.57
N THR A 123 -12.75 -8.03 -11.37
CA THR A 123 -13.18 -9.41 -11.64
C THR A 123 -14.00 -9.51 -12.92
N PHE A 124 -14.90 -8.55 -13.17
CA PHE A 124 -15.65 -8.49 -14.42
C PHE A 124 -15.71 -7.06 -14.98
N HIS A 125 -15.59 -6.97 -16.30
CA HIS A 125 -15.75 -5.75 -17.09
C HIS A 125 -16.76 -6.01 -18.21
N ILE A 126 -17.91 -5.33 -18.15
CA ILE A 126 -18.96 -5.39 -19.17
C ILE A 126 -18.91 -4.11 -20.00
N LYS A 127 -18.60 -4.25 -21.29
CA LYS A 127 -18.57 -3.14 -22.25
C LYS A 127 -19.93 -2.97 -22.91
N SER A 128 -20.34 -1.74 -23.17
CA SER A 128 -21.68 -1.42 -23.69
C SER A 128 -21.90 -1.89 -25.14
N GLU A 129 -20.85 -1.96 -25.96
CA GLU A 129 -20.92 -2.23 -27.41
C GLU A 129 -20.22 -3.54 -27.82
N GLN A 130 -19.99 -4.44 -26.86
CA GLN A 130 -19.28 -5.69 -27.15
C GLN A 130 -20.25 -6.80 -27.55
N GLU A 131 -20.02 -7.40 -28.73
CA GLU A 131 -20.68 -8.65 -29.11
C GLU A 131 -20.34 -9.76 -28.11
N THR A 132 -21.38 -10.41 -27.59
CA THR A 132 -21.21 -11.57 -26.71
C THR A 132 -21.57 -12.83 -27.47
N VAL A 133 -20.83 -13.90 -27.19
CA VAL A 133 -21.05 -15.22 -27.80
C VAL A 133 -21.79 -16.10 -26.81
N ASP A 134 -22.77 -16.86 -27.29
CA ASP A 134 -23.39 -17.91 -26.50
C ASP A 134 -22.39 -19.05 -26.31
N ASP A 135 -21.90 -19.17 -25.07
CA ASP A 135 -21.03 -20.28 -24.65
C ASP A 135 -21.65 -20.95 -23.41
N ILE A 136 -22.23 -22.13 -23.64
CA ILE A 136 -22.85 -22.95 -22.58
C ILE A 136 -21.81 -23.44 -21.57
N ASN A 137 -20.53 -23.54 -21.97
CA ASN A 137 -19.43 -24.00 -21.13
C ASN A 137 -18.65 -22.85 -20.50
N CYS A 138 -19.09 -21.60 -20.63
CA CYS A 138 -18.40 -20.45 -20.08
C CYS A 138 -18.19 -20.62 -18.56
N PHE A 139 -16.93 -20.81 -18.18
CA PHE A 139 -16.53 -21.08 -16.80
C PHE A 139 -16.93 -19.96 -15.84
N ASN A 140 -16.78 -18.70 -16.29
CA ASN A 140 -17.14 -17.49 -15.53
C ASN A 140 -18.64 -17.40 -15.21
N THR A 141 -19.51 -18.06 -16.00
CA THR A 141 -20.96 -18.10 -15.74
C THR A 141 -21.26 -18.76 -14.38
N ARG A 142 -20.41 -19.68 -13.91
CA ARG A 142 -20.58 -20.32 -12.59
C ARG A 142 -20.39 -19.31 -11.46
N LEU A 143 -19.37 -18.47 -11.56
CA LEU A 143 -19.12 -17.40 -10.59
C LEU A 143 -20.25 -16.38 -10.64
N ALA A 144 -20.64 -15.92 -11.83
CA ALA A 144 -21.70 -14.94 -12.01
C ALA A 144 -23.03 -15.41 -11.40
N LYS A 145 -23.40 -16.69 -11.58
CA LYS A 145 -24.59 -17.30 -10.95
C LYS A 145 -24.51 -17.28 -9.43
N TRP A 146 -23.39 -17.72 -8.86
CA TRP A 146 -23.19 -17.73 -7.42
C TRP A 146 -23.23 -16.32 -6.82
N LEU A 147 -22.54 -15.36 -7.45
CA LEU A 147 -22.56 -13.96 -7.03
C LEU A 147 -23.97 -13.40 -7.09
N LYS A 148 -24.70 -13.60 -8.20
CA LYS A 148 -26.08 -13.12 -8.34
C LYS A 148 -26.98 -13.66 -7.24
N GLU A 149 -26.92 -14.96 -6.95
CA GLU A 149 -27.69 -15.58 -5.86
C GLU A 149 -27.33 -14.95 -4.50
N LYS A 150 -26.05 -14.74 -4.22
CA LYS A 150 -25.57 -14.10 -2.98
C LYS A 150 -25.99 -12.64 -2.87
N VAL A 151 -25.97 -11.89 -3.97
CA VAL A 151 -26.42 -10.50 -3.99
C VAL A 151 -27.91 -10.43 -3.76
N ILE A 152 -28.73 -11.23 -4.43
CA ILE A 152 -30.19 -11.25 -4.20
C ILE A 152 -30.49 -11.56 -2.72
N GLU A 153 -29.84 -12.58 -2.15
CA GLU A 153 -29.98 -12.95 -0.73
C GLU A 153 -29.61 -11.77 0.19
N THR A 154 -28.47 -11.13 -0.08
CA THR A 154 -27.95 -10.03 0.76
C THR A 154 -28.81 -8.78 0.65
N ILE A 155 -29.22 -8.40 -0.56
CA ILE A 155 -30.09 -7.24 -0.81
C ILE A 155 -31.46 -7.46 -0.16
N THR A 156 -32.01 -8.68 -0.23
CA THR A 156 -33.27 -9.01 0.46
C THR A 156 -33.13 -8.84 1.98
N GLN A 157 -32.01 -9.25 2.57
CA GLN A 157 -31.75 -9.02 4.00
C GLN A 157 -31.66 -7.52 4.34
N ILE A 158 -31.00 -6.74 3.48
CA ILE A 158 -30.88 -5.28 3.64
C ILE A 158 -32.25 -4.59 3.53
N GLU A 159 -33.08 -4.98 2.56
CA GLU A 159 -34.43 -4.43 2.36
C GLU A 159 -35.35 -4.76 3.54
N ASN A 160 -35.21 -5.95 4.14
CA ASN A 160 -36.01 -6.37 5.29
C ASN A 160 -35.63 -5.65 6.59
N ASP A 161 -34.34 -5.53 6.90
CA ASP A 161 -33.85 -4.91 8.14
C ASP A 161 -32.43 -4.36 7.96
N LEU A 162 -32.34 -3.17 7.36
CA LEU A 162 -31.09 -2.46 7.13
C LEU A 162 -30.28 -2.21 8.43
N PRO A 163 -30.87 -1.72 9.54
CA PRO A 163 -30.14 -1.56 10.80
C PRO A 163 -29.53 -2.86 11.32
N ASN A 164 -30.27 -3.96 11.29
CA ASN A 164 -29.76 -5.25 11.75
C ASN A 164 -28.66 -5.79 10.82
N TYR A 165 -28.78 -5.62 9.50
CA TYR A 165 -27.71 -5.97 8.57
C TYR A 165 -26.41 -5.21 8.88
N ASN A 166 -26.45 -3.88 8.98
CA ASN A 166 -25.27 -3.07 9.29
C ASN A 166 -24.65 -3.46 10.64
N LYS A 167 -25.49 -3.71 11.66
CA LYS A 167 -25.04 -4.22 12.96
C LYS A 167 -24.35 -5.58 12.84
N TYR A 168 -24.94 -6.52 12.10
CA TYR A 168 -24.35 -7.84 11.88
C TYR A 168 -22.97 -7.74 11.22
N ILE A 169 -22.83 -6.92 10.17
CA ILE A 169 -21.53 -6.69 9.51
C ILE A 169 -20.52 -6.10 10.50
N SER A 170 -20.89 -5.03 11.22
CA SER A 170 -20.02 -4.37 12.20
C SER A 170 -19.55 -5.31 13.32
N GLN A 171 -20.35 -6.30 13.70
CA GLN A 171 -20.02 -7.27 14.75
C GLN A 171 -19.21 -8.48 14.24
N ASN A 172 -19.43 -8.92 13.00
CA ASN A 172 -18.92 -10.21 12.51
C ASN A 172 -17.83 -10.09 11.43
N LEU A 173 -17.59 -8.91 10.86
CA LEU A 173 -16.54 -8.73 9.85
C LEU A 173 -15.15 -9.00 10.48
N PRO A 174 -14.31 -9.88 9.93
CA PRO A 174 -13.00 -10.17 10.50
C PRO A 174 -12.11 -8.93 10.56
N TYR A 175 -11.27 -8.81 11.59
CA TYR A 175 -10.34 -7.68 11.73
C TYR A 175 -9.38 -7.53 10.55
N ARG A 176 -9.03 -8.64 9.86
CA ARG A 176 -8.23 -8.64 8.62
C ARG A 176 -8.90 -7.92 7.46
N LYS A 177 -10.20 -7.64 7.54
CA LYS A 177 -10.99 -6.90 6.54
C LYS A 177 -11.33 -5.48 6.99
N ARG A 178 -10.79 -5.02 8.13
CA ARG A 178 -11.10 -3.72 8.74
C ARG A 178 -9.93 -2.75 8.61
N PHE A 179 -10.28 -1.46 8.65
CA PHE A 179 -9.33 -0.39 8.89
C PHE A 179 -9.14 -0.20 10.39
N GLY A 180 -7.90 -0.05 10.83
CA GLY A 180 -7.56 0.24 12.21
C GLY A 180 -6.29 1.06 12.33
N LYS A 181 -5.89 1.35 13.55
CA LYS A 181 -4.60 1.97 13.86
C LYS A 181 -4.08 1.47 15.18
N ILE A 182 -2.77 1.32 15.29
CA ILE A 182 -2.08 1.02 16.54
C ILE A 182 -1.04 2.10 16.82
N LYS A 183 -0.97 2.56 18.07
CA LYS A 183 0.09 3.50 18.48
C LYS A 183 1.44 2.82 18.36
N ARG A 184 2.42 3.44 17.71
CA ARG A 184 3.73 2.79 17.44
C ARG A 184 4.44 2.36 18.72
N SER A 185 4.41 3.18 19.76
CA SER A 185 4.96 2.80 21.08
C SER A 185 4.27 1.57 21.70
N THR A 186 2.99 1.34 21.42
CA THR A 186 2.30 0.10 21.82
C THR A 186 2.72 -1.06 20.94
N TYR A 187 2.80 -0.87 19.62
CA TYR A 187 3.31 -1.88 18.69
C TYR A 187 4.74 -2.34 19.08
N TRP A 188 5.63 -1.42 19.46
CA TRP A 188 6.97 -1.75 19.95
C TRP A 188 7.00 -2.54 21.26
N LYS A 189 5.93 -2.53 22.07
CA LYS A 189 5.83 -3.44 23.23
C LYS A 189 5.54 -4.88 22.78
N ILE A 190 4.82 -5.05 21.66
CA ILE A 190 4.52 -6.35 21.04
C ILE A 190 5.75 -6.88 20.27
N PHE A 191 6.47 -5.97 19.60
CA PHE A 191 7.70 -6.24 18.84
C PHE A 191 8.88 -5.39 19.35
N PRO A 192 9.50 -5.74 20.49
CA PRO A 192 10.55 -4.93 21.12
C PRO A 192 11.81 -4.73 20.27
N TYR A 193 12.11 -5.63 19.33
CA TYR A 193 13.27 -5.50 18.47
C TYR A 193 13.19 -4.25 17.58
N GLU A 194 12.04 -4.02 16.94
CA GLU A 194 11.83 -2.84 16.11
C GLU A 194 11.97 -1.55 16.93
N GLY A 195 11.33 -1.48 18.10
CA GLY A 195 11.46 -0.32 18.98
C GLY A 195 12.89 -0.03 19.45
N ARG A 196 13.74 -1.06 19.60
CA ARG A 196 15.16 -0.88 19.93
C ARG A 196 15.94 -0.21 18.80
N ILE A 197 15.61 -0.49 17.54
CA ILE A 197 16.28 0.14 16.38
C ILE A 197 16.04 1.65 16.41
N PHE A 198 14.78 2.06 16.57
CA PHE A 198 14.41 3.47 16.67
C PHE A 198 15.03 4.12 17.92
N LYS A 199 14.90 3.50 19.10
CA LYS A 199 15.48 4.07 20.34
C LYS A 199 16.98 4.31 20.25
N LYS A 200 17.75 3.39 19.63
CA LYS A 200 19.20 3.58 19.42
C LYS A 200 19.51 4.74 18.48
N ALA A 201 18.63 5.03 17.52
CA ALA A 201 18.76 6.12 16.57
C ALA A 201 18.25 7.47 17.11
N SER A 202 17.67 7.50 18.30
CA SER A 202 16.99 8.67 18.85
C SER A 202 17.47 9.05 20.26
N PRO A 203 18.78 9.30 20.47
CA PRO A 203 19.24 9.98 21.68
C PRO A 203 18.51 11.32 21.88
N GLU A 204 18.39 11.80 23.12
CA GLU A 204 17.68 13.05 23.45
C GLU A 204 18.20 14.25 22.63
N GLU A 205 19.53 14.40 22.51
CA GLU A 205 20.16 15.43 21.68
C GLU A 205 19.69 15.37 20.21
N SER A 206 19.57 14.16 19.65
CA SER A 206 19.12 13.97 18.26
C SER A 206 17.65 14.34 18.09
N ILE A 207 16.81 14.04 19.09
CA ILE A 207 15.40 14.43 19.10
C ILE A 207 15.26 15.95 19.17
N ASP A 208 16.05 16.63 19.98
CA ASP A 208 15.98 18.10 20.12
C ASP A 208 16.43 18.81 18.85
N ILE A 209 17.48 18.32 18.19
CA ILE A 209 17.87 18.80 16.86
C ILE A 209 16.75 18.53 15.85
N LEU A 210 16.14 17.34 15.86
CA LEU A 210 15.03 17.03 14.97
C LEU A 210 13.83 17.96 15.20
N LYS A 211 13.50 18.33 16.44
CA LYS A 211 12.47 19.35 16.72
C LYS A 211 12.81 20.70 16.09
N ASN A 212 14.08 21.10 16.09
CA ASN A 212 14.51 22.33 15.43
C ASN A 212 14.42 22.22 13.91
N ILE A 213 14.77 21.06 13.34
CA ILE A 213 14.59 20.77 11.90
C ILE A 213 13.10 20.81 11.52
N VAL A 214 12.20 20.31 12.37
CA VAL A 214 10.74 20.41 12.14
C VAL A 214 10.30 21.88 12.09
N LYS A 215 10.73 22.70 13.05
CA LYS A 215 10.43 24.15 13.05
C LYS A 215 11.01 24.84 11.81
N GLN A 216 12.23 24.49 11.43
CA GLN A 216 12.88 24.98 10.21
C GLN A 216 12.07 24.62 8.97
N SER A 217 11.65 23.36 8.83
CA SER A 217 10.94 22.83 7.67
C SER A 217 9.52 23.38 7.52
N ALA A 218 8.99 24.06 8.55
CA ALA A 218 7.70 24.74 8.53
C ALA A 218 7.80 26.24 8.19
N LYS A 219 9.01 26.78 8.04
CA LYS A 219 9.25 28.17 7.61
C LYS A 219 8.93 28.35 6.12
N ASP A 220 8.88 29.61 5.70
CA ASP A 220 8.81 29.96 4.28
C ASP A 220 10.05 29.43 3.54
N GLU A 221 9.86 28.87 2.34
CA GLU A 221 10.94 28.28 1.56
C GLU A 221 12.05 29.30 1.23
N SER A 222 11.70 30.59 1.11
CA SER A 222 12.64 31.68 0.88
C SER A 222 13.65 31.89 2.03
N GLU A 223 13.30 31.50 3.27
CA GLU A 223 14.22 31.55 4.42
C GLU A 223 15.29 30.45 4.37
N LEU A 224 15.09 29.41 3.56
CA LEU A 224 15.99 28.26 3.40
C LEU A 224 16.69 28.23 2.05
N LYS A 225 16.66 29.35 1.35
CA LYS A 225 17.29 29.53 0.06
C LYS A 225 18.82 29.40 0.14
N ILE A 226 19.36 28.70 -0.84
CA ILE A 226 20.77 28.66 -1.18
C ILE A 226 20.96 29.54 -2.42
N ASN A 227 21.71 30.63 -2.30
CA ASN A 227 21.86 31.60 -3.41
C ASN A 227 22.62 31.02 -4.62
N LYS A 228 23.60 30.15 -4.36
CA LYS A 228 24.49 29.57 -5.38
C LYS A 228 24.79 28.13 -4.99
N ILE A 229 24.72 27.23 -5.97
CA ILE A 229 25.04 25.81 -5.78
C ILE A 229 25.76 25.30 -7.03
N THR A 230 26.72 24.42 -6.84
CA THR A 230 27.37 23.66 -7.91
C THR A 230 27.10 22.15 -7.75
N SER A 231 27.50 21.34 -8.74
CA SER A 231 27.45 19.89 -8.57
C SER A 231 28.41 19.41 -7.47
N GLY A 232 29.55 20.08 -7.28
CA GLY A 232 30.48 19.82 -6.18
C GLY A 232 29.85 20.04 -4.80
N ASP A 233 29.11 21.13 -4.62
CA ASP A 233 28.34 21.40 -3.40
C ASP A 233 27.33 20.29 -3.12
N PHE A 234 26.55 19.91 -4.15
CA PHE A 234 25.58 18.83 -4.03
C PHE A 234 26.23 17.49 -3.64
N PHE A 235 27.35 17.11 -4.27
CA PHE A 235 28.08 15.90 -3.90
C PHE A 235 28.62 15.99 -2.47
N ARG A 236 29.07 17.16 -2.03
CA ARG A 236 29.50 17.40 -0.64
C ARG A 236 28.35 17.24 0.36
N PHE A 237 27.15 17.71 0.03
CA PHE A 237 25.95 17.48 0.86
C PHE A 237 25.62 15.98 0.97
N CYS A 238 25.71 15.25 -0.15
CA CYS A 238 25.54 13.80 -0.16
C CYS A 238 26.59 13.10 0.73
N GLU A 239 27.85 13.51 0.64
CA GLU A 239 28.92 12.98 1.49
C GLU A 239 28.61 13.15 2.98
N ILE A 240 28.20 14.35 3.40
CA ILE A 240 27.81 14.63 4.80
C ILE A 240 26.72 13.66 5.26
N ALA A 241 25.70 13.44 4.41
CA ALA A 241 24.61 12.52 4.67
C ALA A 241 25.08 11.05 4.78
N TYR A 242 26.00 10.61 3.91
CA TYR A 242 26.53 9.25 3.93
C TYR A 242 27.46 8.97 5.10
N ASP A 243 28.32 9.93 5.45
CA ASP A 243 29.25 9.81 6.55
C ASP A 243 28.50 9.72 7.89
N ALA A 244 27.38 10.44 8.04
CA ALA A 244 26.47 10.32 9.19
C ALA A 244 25.90 8.91 9.37
N ASN A 245 25.78 8.15 8.27
CA ASN A 245 25.33 6.76 8.26
C ASN A 245 26.47 5.74 8.27
N ASN A 246 27.73 6.19 8.34
CA ASN A 246 28.92 5.34 8.33
C ASN A 246 29.02 4.43 7.09
N TYR A 247 28.42 4.79 5.96
CA TYR A 247 28.38 3.95 4.76
C TYR A 247 29.77 3.60 4.19
N PHE A 248 30.77 4.43 4.49
CA PHE A 248 32.13 4.26 3.99
C PHE A 248 33.13 3.92 5.11
N LYS A 249 32.65 3.72 6.34
CA LYS A 249 33.50 3.37 7.49
C LYS A 249 34.19 2.03 7.22
N GLY A 250 35.53 2.03 7.29
CA GLY A 250 36.34 0.84 7.06
C GLY A 250 36.68 0.55 5.58
N LYS A 251 36.27 1.41 4.62
CA LYS A 251 36.83 1.34 3.26
C LYS A 251 38.32 1.72 3.30
N LYS A 252 39.15 0.97 2.57
CA LYS A 252 40.60 1.18 2.49
C LYS A 252 41.01 2.37 1.62
N VAL A 253 40.09 2.84 0.76
CA VAL A 253 40.29 3.95 -0.17
C VAL A 253 39.42 5.12 0.27
N ASN A 254 40.02 6.29 0.37
CA ASN A 254 39.28 7.54 0.58
C ASN A 254 38.63 7.94 -0.75
N LEU A 255 37.30 7.83 -0.80
CA LEU A 255 36.51 8.26 -1.95
C LEU A 255 36.24 9.76 -1.86
N THR A 256 36.29 10.44 -3.00
CA THR A 256 35.78 11.81 -3.17
C THR A 256 34.27 11.87 -2.96
N SER A 257 33.73 13.07 -2.75
CA SER A 257 32.28 13.29 -2.60
C SER A 257 31.49 12.77 -3.81
N LYS A 258 31.98 13.02 -5.03
CA LYS A 258 31.41 12.53 -6.29
C LYS A 258 31.41 10.99 -6.38
N GLU A 259 32.50 10.34 -5.95
CA GLU A 259 32.57 8.87 -5.93
C GLU A 259 31.65 8.25 -4.87
N LYS A 260 31.53 8.89 -3.70
CA LYS A 260 30.58 8.47 -2.66
C LYS A 260 29.14 8.58 -3.18
N TYR A 261 28.80 9.64 -3.91
CA TYR A 261 27.51 9.78 -4.59
C TYR A 261 27.28 8.64 -5.59
N LEU A 262 28.23 8.36 -6.47
CA LEU A 262 28.11 7.27 -7.46
C LEU A 262 27.89 5.88 -6.82
N ASP A 263 28.54 5.60 -5.69
CA ASP A 263 28.43 4.33 -4.97
C ASP A 263 27.04 4.08 -4.37
N ARG A 264 26.30 5.15 -4.01
CA ARG A 264 25.05 5.05 -3.22
C ARG A 264 23.80 5.49 -3.96
N ALA A 265 23.92 6.50 -4.83
CA ALA A 265 22.82 7.04 -5.59
C ALA A 265 22.34 6.06 -6.66
N ASP A 266 21.12 6.27 -7.14
CA ASP A 266 20.50 5.48 -8.22
C ASP A 266 21.42 5.26 -9.43
N GLY A 267 22.18 6.29 -9.80
CA GLY A 267 23.18 6.24 -10.86
C GLY A 267 22.67 6.67 -12.23
N ARG A 268 21.34 6.84 -12.40
CA ARG A 268 20.75 7.52 -13.57
C ARG A 268 20.75 9.03 -13.34
N ASP A 269 21.92 9.64 -13.26
CA ASP A 269 22.11 11.03 -12.82
C ASP A 269 21.99 12.08 -13.94
N CYS A 270 21.47 11.71 -15.12
CA CYS A 270 21.36 12.59 -16.28
C CYS A 270 22.67 13.33 -16.64
N GLU A 271 23.82 12.66 -16.50
CA GLU A 271 25.15 13.24 -16.73
C GLU A 271 25.58 14.33 -15.74
N LEU A 272 24.91 14.47 -14.59
CA LEU A 272 25.28 15.43 -13.54
C LEU A 272 26.76 15.32 -13.17
N ARG A 273 27.33 14.11 -13.09
CA ARG A 273 28.76 13.92 -12.78
C ARG A 273 29.74 14.41 -13.86
N LYS A 274 29.27 14.69 -15.08
CA LYS A 274 30.11 15.09 -16.22
C LYS A 274 30.33 16.60 -16.34
N ILE A 275 29.56 17.41 -15.60
CA ILE A 275 29.73 18.87 -15.60
C ILE A 275 30.86 19.29 -14.64
N ASP A 276 31.38 20.51 -14.80
CA ASP A 276 32.36 21.08 -13.88
C ASP A 276 31.77 21.20 -12.46
N GLU A 277 32.48 20.64 -11.48
CA GLU A 277 32.07 20.64 -10.07
C GLU A 277 32.05 22.03 -9.44
N ASN A 278 32.73 23.01 -10.06
CA ASN A 278 32.84 24.36 -9.52
C ASN A 278 32.05 25.41 -10.33
N SER A 279 31.43 25.04 -11.46
CA SER A 279 30.66 25.98 -12.27
C SER A 279 29.21 26.04 -11.83
N ILE A 280 28.78 27.24 -11.44
CA ILE A 280 27.38 27.56 -11.14
C ILE A 280 26.56 27.58 -12.44
N GLU A 281 27.16 28.10 -13.51
CA GLU A 281 26.54 28.25 -14.82
C GLU A 281 26.27 26.89 -15.46
N GLU A 282 27.22 25.96 -15.40
CA GLU A 282 27.00 24.60 -15.91
C GLU A 282 25.96 23.84 -15.09
N PHE A 283 25.93 24.02 -13.76
CA PHE A 283 24.90 23.41 -12.91
C PHE A 283 23.50 23.93 -13.25
N ALA A 284 23.34 25.26 -13.36
CA ALA A 284 22.06 25.87 -13.73
C ALA A 284 21.61 25.44 -15.12
N TYR A 285 22.52 25.47 -16.11
CA TYR A 285 22.25 25.01 -17.46
C TYR A 285 21.84 23.52 -17.50
N TRP A 286 22.57 22.66 -16.79
CA TRP A 286 22.24 21.24 -16.68
C TRP A 286 20.87 21.04 -16.03
N TYR A 287 20.57 21.78 -14.96
CA TYR A 287 19.30 21.66 -14.25
C TYR A 287 18.12 22.01 -15.18
N GLU A 288 18.19 23.14 -15.88
CA GLU A 288 17.12 23.62 -16.75
C GLU A 288 16.95 22.78 -18.03
N ASN A 289 18.05 22.25 -18.59
CA ASN A 289 18.03 21.68 -19.95
C ASN A 289 18.25 20.17 -20.02
N LYS A 290 18.89 19.56 -19.00
CA LYS A 290 19.35 18.16 -19.07
C LYS A 290 18.81 17.29 -17.94
N SER A 291 18.43 17.86 -16.80
CA SER A 291 17.98 17.09 -15.63
C SER A 291 16.68 16.31 -15.88
N HIS A 292 15.89 16.71 -16.87
CA HIS A 292 14.62 16.08 -17.26
C HIS A 292 14.77 14.89 -18.22
N CYS A 293 15.88 14.14 -18.13
CA CYS A 293 16.17 13.03 -19.03
C CYS A 293 15.43 11.71 -18.70
N GLY A 294 14.52 11.73 -17.72
CA GLY A 294 13.93 10.52 -17.13
C GLY A 294 14.85 9.80 -16.13
N GLY A 295 15.93 10.45 -15.71
CA GLY A 295 16.83 9.97 -14.66
C GLY A 295 16.38 10.36 -13.25
N HIS A 296 17.14 9.92 -12.25
CA HIS A 296 16.88 10.09 -10.83
C HIS A 296 18.12 10.67 -10.09
N PRO A 297 18.65 11.84 -10.49
CA PRO A 297 19.87 12.40 -9.92
C PRO A 297 19.78 12.67 -8.41
N TRP A 298 18.56 12.87 -7.91
CA TRP A 298 18.29 13.20 -6.51
C TRP A 298 18.11 12.00 -5.60
N GLU A 299 17.95 10.78 -6.14
CA GLU A 299 17.84 9.55 -5.34
C GLU A 299 19.22 9.13 -4.82
N ILE A 300 19.67 9.77 -3.73
CA ILE A 300 20.98 9.59 -3.12
C ILE A 300 21.14 8.23 -2.41
N CYS A 301 20.05 7.52 -2.13
CA CYS A 301 20.09 6.12 -1.73
C CYS A 301 19.12 5.30 -2.57
N ARG A 302 19.66 4.33 -3.31
CA ARG A 302 18.88 3.34 -4.06
C ARG A 302 17.80 2.68 -3.22
N GLY A 303 16.62 2.56 -3.80
CA GLY A 303 15.49 1.81 -3.24
C GLY A 303 14.35 1.73 -4.24
N GLY A 304 13.38 0.86 -3.99
CA GLY A 304 12.10 0.92 -4.72
C GLY A 304 11.34 2.22 -4.39
N ASN A 305 10.24 2.46 -5.10
CA ASN A 305 9.44 3.69 -5.00
C ASN A 305 9.05 4.13 -3.57
N SER A 306 9.06 3.22 -2.59
CA SER A 306 8.69 3.48 -1.19
C SER A 306 9.86 3.43 -0.21
N THR A 307 11.11 3.33 -0.69
CA THR A 307 12.30 3.07 0.14
C THR A 307 13.56 3.82 -0.27
N HIS A 308 13.56 4.54 -1.41
CA HIS A 308 14.68 5.42 -1.72
C HIS A 308 14.74 6.59 -0.72
N ILE A 309 15.92 7.20 -0.58
CA ILE A 309 16.08 8.49 0.09
C ILE A 309 16.54 9.48 -0.97
N SER A 310 15.85 10.61 -1.05
CA SER A 310 16.11 11.63 -2.06
C SER A 310 16.55 12.93 -1.41
N LEU A 311 17.56 13.56 -2.00
CA LEU A 311 17.97 14.92 -1.67
C LEU A 311 17.75 15.78 -2.92
N PHE A 312 16.55 16.34 -3.01
CA PHE A 312 16.15 17.17 -4.14
C PHE A 312 16.82 18.53 -4.07
N VAL A 313 17.29 18.99 -5.21
CA VAL A 313 17.59 20.39 -5.46
C VAL A 313 16.48 20.93 -6.36
N SER A 314 15.91 22.07 -6.01
CA SER A 314 14.86 22.72 -6.81
C SER A 314 15.17 24.20 -6.98
N GLN A 315 14.97 24.72 -8.18
CA GLN A 315 15.10 26.15 -8.46
C GLN A 315 13.86 26.88 -7.91
N ILE A 316 14.11 27.95 -7.15
CA ILE A 316 13.11 28.92 -6.68
C ILE A 316 13.46 30.31 -7.24
N GLU A 317 12.57 31.30 -7.12
CA GLU A 317 12.65 32.58 -7.87
C GLU A 317 14.06 33.20 -7.96
N ASP A 318 14.81 33.23 -6.87
CA ASP A 318 16.16 33.82 -6.83
C ASP A 318 17.22 32.91 -6.19
N GLY A 319 17.04 31.58 -6.26
CA GLY A 319 18.04 30.64 -5.77
C GLY A 319 17.60 29.18 -5.83
N TRP A 320 18.11 28.41 -4.88
CA TRP A 320 17.94 26.96 -4.83
C TRP A 320 17.40 26.52 -3.48
N LEU A 321 16.59 25.48 -3.48
CA LEU A 321 16.03 24.87 -2.29
C LEU A 321 16.45 23.40 -2.22
N LEU A 322 16.96 23.00 -1.05
CA LEU A 322 17.29 21.63 -0.76
C LEU A 322 16.12 20.96 -0.02
N SER A 323 15.69 19.78 -0.46
CA SER A 323 14.61 19.02 0.17
C SER A 323 15.02 17.57 0.37
N LEU A 324 15.11 17.13 1.62
CA LEU A 324 15.39 15.75 1.99
C LEU A 324 14.07 14.98 2.16
N GLU A 325 13.92 13.87 1.44
CA GLU A 325 12.76 12.98 1.49
C GLU A 325 13.20 11.54 1.80
N GLY A 326 12.48 10.87 2.70
CA GLY A 326 12.80 9.50 3.12
C GLY A 326 12.04 9.08 4.38
N SER A 327 10.70 9.16 4.34
CA SER A 327 9.82 8.90 5.50
C SER A 327 9.43 7.42 5.69
N SER A 328 9.97 6.53 4.86
CA SER A 328 9.77 5.08 4.96
C SER A 328 10.26 4.52 6.29
N SER A 329 9.43 3.74 7.00
CA SER A 329 9.75 3.19 8.32
C SER A 329 11.03 2.33 8.34
N VAL A 330 11.38 1.72 7.21
CA VAL A 330 12.61 0.93 7.05
C VAL A 330 13.88 1.77 6.85
N ARG A 331 13.76 3.06 6.50
CA ARG A 331 14.88 3.95 6.14
C ARG A 331 14.93 5.26 6.94
N VAL A 332 13.86 5.60 7.64
CA VAL A 332 13.67 6.87 8.36
C VAL A 332 14.79 7.16 9.37
N VAL A 333 15.33 6.12 10.01
CA VAL A 333 16.49 6.26 10.92
C VAL A 333 17.71 6.80 10.19
N GLU A 334 17.94 6.37 8.96
CA GLU A 334 19.04 6.83 8.12
C GLU A 334 18.78 8.27 7.67
N THR A 335 17.55 8.56 7.21
CA THR A 335 17.10 9.91 6.83
C THR A 335 17.28 10.91 7.97
N VAL A 336 16.94 10.55 9.21
CA VAL A 336 17.08 11.42 10.39
C VAL A 336 18.54 11.72 10.69
N LYS A 337 19.43 10.74 10.56
CA LYS A 337 20.89 10.97 10.69
C LYS A 337 21.39 11.93 9.62
N MET A 338 20.91 11.80 8.38
CA MET A 338 21.25 12.72 7.29
C MET A 338 20.75 14.14 7.60
N ALA A 339 19.50 14.28 8.01
CA ALA A 339 18.90 15.57 8.37
C ALA A 339 19.67 16.26 9.50
N ILE A 340 20.01 15.53 10.56
CA ILE A 340 20.81 16.06 11.67
C ILE A 340 22.20 16.48 11.19
N ALA A 341 22.85 15.70 10.32
CA ALA A 341 24.17 16.04 9.81
C ALA A 341 24.16 17.28 8.91
N LEU A 342 23.18 17.41 8.03
CA LEU A 342 22.98 18.62 7.21
C LEU A 342 22.75 19.84 8.11
N TYR A 343 21.88 19.71 9.11
CA TYR A 343 21.60 20.78 10.08
C TYR A 343 22.85 21.19 10.88
N LYS A 344 23.64 20.24 11.39
CA LYS A 344 24.89 20.52 12.13
C LYS A 344 25.96 21.19 11.25
N ASN A 345 25.88 21.05 9.93
CA ASN A 345 26.76 21.71 8.97
C ASN A 345 26.19 23.04 8.44
N ASN A 346 25.12 23.57 9.06
CA ASN A 346 24.44 24.81 8.66
C ASN A 346 23.98 24.82 7.19
N ILE A 347 23.65 23.65 6.63
CA ILE A 347 23.07 23.55 5.30
C ILE A 347 21.56 23.81 5.44
N PRO A 348 20.98 24.82 4.76
CA PRO A 348 19.55 25.05 4.81
C PRO A 348 18.81 24.02 3.95
N PHE A 349 17.74 23.43 4.48
CA PHE A 349 16.94 22.42 3.79
C PHE A 349 15.56 22.24 4.41
N ILE A 350 14.64 21.67 3.66
CA ILE A 350 13.36 21.16 4.14
C ILE A 350 13.46 19.65 4.34
N LEU A 351 13.03 19.15 5.49
CA LEU A 351 12.74 17.74 5.66
C LEU A 351 11.26 17.49 5.28
N ARG A 352 11.00 16.76 4.21
CA ARG A 352 9.63 16.38 3.84
C ARG A 352 9.06 15.45 4.92
N ASP A 353 7.78 15.64 5.27
CA ASP A 353 7.09 14.94 6.37
C ASP A 353 7.78 15.10 7.74
N ALA A 354 8.47 16.22 8.01
CA ALA A 354 9.27 16.39 9.23
C ALA A 354 8.49 16.09 10.52
N GLU A 355 7.24 16.57 10.63
CA GLU A 355 6.41 16.35 11.81
C GLU A 355 6.07 14.86 11.98
N GLU A 356 5.68 14.20 10.89
CA GLU A 356 5.37 12.77 10.86
C GLU A 356 6.60 11.92 11.21
N ILE A 357 7.77 12.27 10.67
CA ILE A 357 9.04 11.62 10.98
C ILE A 357 9.37 11.78 12.47
N LEU A 358 9.23 12.98 13.04
CA LEU A 358 9.44 13.19 14.48
C LEU A 358 8.47 12.33 15.31
N ARG A 359 7.20 12.23 14.94
CA ARG A 359 6.23 11.37 15.64
C ARG A 359 6.60 9.89 15.52
N MET A 360 7.05 9.44 14.35
CA MET A 360 7.52 8.08 14.12
C MET A 360 8.74 7.73 14.98
N ILE A 361 9.73 8.61 14.98
CA ILE A 361 10.96 8.50 15.76
C ILE A 361 10.68 8.43 17.26
N THR A 362 9.73 9.22 17.74
CA THR A 362 9.33 9.24 19.16
C THR A 362 8.30 8.17 19.53
N GLY A 363 7.81 7.39 18.57
CA GLY A 363 6.78 6.37 18.79
C GLY A 363 5.41 6.93 19.20
N THR A 364 5.16 8.20 18.87
CA THR A 364 3.92 8.92 19.18
C THR A 364 2.91 8.89 18.03
N ASP A 365 3.34 8.47 16.84
CA ASP A 365 2.47 8.25 15.69
C ASP A 365 1.63 6.97 15.80
N TYR A 366 0.79 6.79 14.79
CA TYR A 366 0.01 5.59 14.55
C TYR A 366 0.50 4.87 13.31
N ILE A 367 0.55 3.54 13.38
CA ILE A 367 0.66 2.67 12.21
C ILE A 367 -0.76 2.36 11.75
N GLY A 368 -1.07 2.64 10.49
CA GLY A 368 -2.36 2.32 9.88
C GLY A 368 -2.48 0.82 9.61
N ILE A 369 -3.58 0.22 10.03
CA ILE A 369 -3.91 -1.18 9.78
C ILE A 369 -4.92 -1.21 8.64
N LEU A 370 -4.58 -1.93 7.58
CA LEU A 370 -5.36 -2.03 6.36
C LEU A 370 -5.97 -3.43 6.19
N PRO A 371 -7.11 -3.54 5.49
CA PRO A 371 -7.60 -4.83 5.02
C PRO A 371 -6.53 -5.60 4.25
N ASP A 372 -6.54 -6.93 4.33
CA ASP A 372 -5.58 -7.82 3.65
C ASP A 372 -5.60 -7.74 2.11
N THR A 373 -6.64 -7.11 1.57
CA THR A 373 -6.84 -6.83 0.14
C THR A 373 -6.18 -5.53 -0.32
N VAL A 374 -5.72 -4.69 0.61
CA VAL A 374 -5.13 -3.39 0.31
C VAL A 374 -3.63 -3.44 0.55
N PHE A 375 -2.85 -3.17 -0.50
CA PHE A 375 -1.39 -3.11 -0.41
C PHE A 375 -0.95 -1.97 0.53
N PRO A 376 -0.09 -2.20 1.54
CA PRO A 376 0.17 -1.26 2.62
C PRO A 376 1.22 -0.19 2.28
N ARG A 377 1.01 0.50 1.15
CA ARG A 377 1.85 1.60 0.66
C ARG A 377 0.98 2.66 0.01
N TYR A 378 1.34 3.93 0.22
CA TYR A 378 0.63 5.09 -0.33
C TYR A 378 -0.83 5.22 0.11
N CYS A 379 -1.18 4.69 1.29
CA CYS A 379 -2.55 4.65 1.80
C CYS A 379 -2.97 5.87 2.63
N ARG A 380 -2.23 6.98 2.60
CA ARG A 380 -2.50 8.16 3.44
C ARG A 380 -3.94 8.66 3.28
N GLY A 381 -4.46 8.64 2.06
CA GLY A 381 -5.82 9.07 1.73
C GLY A 381 -6.94 8.17 2.27
N LEU A 382 -6.62 6.97 2.77
CA LEU A 382 -7.60 6.04 3.33
C LEU A 382 -7.87 6.27 4.82
N PHE A 383 -7.11 7.15 5.47
CA PHE A 383 -7.25 7.48 6.88
C PHE A 383 -7.63 8.95 7.09
N PRO A 384 -8.29 9.29 8.22
CA PRO A 384 -8.55 10.68 8.55
C PRO A 384 -7.25 11.51 8.59
N LYS A 385 -7.26 12.68 7.95
CA LYS A 385 -6.09 13.59 7.92
C LYS A 385 -5.58 13.94 9.33
N SER A 386 -6.48 14.01 10.31
CA SER A 386 -6.16 14.28 11.72
C SER A 386 -5.25 13.24 12.35
N ASP A 387 -5.25 12.00 11.86
CA ASP A 387 -4.43 10.92 12.40
C ASP A 387 -2.99 10.97 11.88
N LYS A 388 -2.76 11.69 10.77
CA LYS A 388 -1.46 11.93 10.15
C LYS A 388 -0.60 10.65 10.04
N ILE A 389 -1.22 9.57 9.56
CA ILE A 389 -0.60 8.25 9.39
C ILE A 389 0.19 8.21 8.09
N ILE A 390 1.45 7.80 8.17
CA ILE A 390 2.34 7.68 7.00
C ILE A 390 2.99 6.30 6.84
N ASP A 391 2.69 5.38 7.75
CA ASP A 391 3.21 4.01 7.77
C ASP A 391 2.05 3.05 7.96
N PHE A 392 2.10 1.92 7.26
CA PHE A 392 0.94 1.04 7.12
C PHE A 392 1.35 -0.43 7.19
N MET A 393 0.42 -1.25 7.67
CA MET A 393 0.57 -2.70 7.71
C MET A 393 -0.76 -3.39 7.43
N ASN A 394 -0.71 -4.60 6.90
CA ASN A 394 -1.80 -5.57 7.04
C ASN A 394 -1.59 -6.35 8.34
N LEU A 395 -2.65 -6.96 8.87
CA LEU A 395 -2.49 -7.90 9.97
C LEU A 395 -1.70 -9.14 9.52
N GLY A 396 -0.53 -9.35 10.11
CA GLY A 396 0.27 -10.56 9.90
C GLY A 396 -0.30 -11.78 10.64
N PHE A 397 0.56 -12.77 10.87
CA PHE A 397 0.20 -13.98 11.65
C PHE A 397 0.80 -13.96 13.05
N GLU A 398 1.96 -13.32 13.23
CA GLU A 398 2.62 -13.25 14.52
C GLU A 398 1.89 -12.30 15.48
N LYS A 399 1.53 -12.80 16.67
CA LYS A 399 0.92 -12.00 17.77
C LYS A 399 -0.29 -11.17 17.33
N VAL A 400 -1.04 -11.65 16.34
CA VAL A 400 -2.18 -10.91 15.75
C VAL A 400 -3.22 -10.53 16.81
N ASP A 401 -3.52 -11.42 17.76
CA ASP A 401 -4.47 -11.14 18.86
C ASP A 401 -4.03 -9.94 19.70
N LYS A 402 -2.73 -9.85 20.03
CA LYS A 402 -2.18 -8.71 20.77
C LYS A 402 -2.28 -7.41 19.98
N ILE A 403 -2.07 -7.46 18.65
CA ILE A 403 -2.25 -6.28 17.80
C ILE A 403 -3.71 -5.86 17.83
N ILE A 404 -4.64 -6.80 17.64
CA ILE A 404 -6.09 -6.54 17.61
C ILE A 404 -6.56 -5.89 18.92
N GLU A 405 -6.20 -6.48 20.06
CA GLU A 405 -6.57 -5.99 21.40
C GLU A 405 -6.03 -4.58 21.69
N ASN A 406 -4.89 -4.22 21.11
CA ASN A 406 -4.21 -2.94 21.36
C ASN A 406 -4.45 -1.89 20.25
N SER A 407 -5.34 -2.18 19.30
CA SER A 407 -5.65 -1.31 18.17
C SER A 407 -6.97 -0.58 18.34
N CYS A 408 -7.04 0.63 17.81
CA CYS A 408 -8.29 1.35 17.62
C CYS A 408 -8.82 1.05 16.21
N TRP A 409 -10.04 0.54 16.12
CA TRP A 409 -10.67 0.16 14.85
C TRP A 409 -11.62 1.25 14.37
N TYR A 410 -11.53 1.61 13.09
CA TYR A 410 -12.46 2.57 12.51
C TYR A 410 -13.83 1.91 12.30
N PRO A 411 -14.93 2.70 12.31
CA PRO A 411 -16.24 2.18 12.00
C PRO A 411 -16.26 1.45 10.65
N VAL A 412 -16.91 0.29 10.62
CA VAL A 412 -17.13 -0.42 9.35
C VAL A 412 -18.10 0.39 8.51
N LYS A 413 -17.78 0.56 7.22
CA LYS A 413 -18.62 1.29 6.29
C LYS A 413 -20.01 0.66 6.20
N GLU A 414 -21.02 1.44 6.51
CA GLU A 414 -22.43 1.00 6.44
C GLU A 414 -22.95 1.08 5.01
N VAL A 415 -23.88 0.19 4.68
CA VAL A 415 -24.70 0.31 3.47
C VAL A 415 -25.96 1.12 3.76
N GLY A 416 -26.59 1.64 2.72
CA GLY A 416 -27.90 2.25 2.81
C GLY A 416 -28.71 1.95 1.55
N LEU A 417 -30.03 2.02 1.65
CA LEU A 417 -30.91 1.92 0.49
C LEU A 417 -30.90 3.24 -0.29
N GLY A 418 -30.89 3.13 -1.61
CA GLY A 418 -31.12 4.24 -2.52
C GLY A 418 -32.57 4.72 -2.42
N LYS A 419 -32.81 5.98 -2.77
CA LYS A 419 -34.17 6.51 -2.92
C LYS A 419 -34.76 6.11 -4.25
#